data_AF-A0A1I8QB38-F1
#
_entry.id   AF-A0A1I8QB38-F1
#
_cell.length_a   1.000
_cell.length_b   1.000
_cell.length_c   1.000
_cell.angle_alpha   90.00
_cell.angle_beta   90.00
_cell.angle_gamma   90.00
#
_symmetry.space_group_name_H-M   'P 1'
#
loop_
_entity.id
_entity.type
_entity.pdbx_description
1 polymer ?
#
loop_
_entity_poly.entity_id
_entity_poly.type
_entity_poly.pdbx_seq_one_letter_code
_entity_poly.pdbx_strand_id
1 'polypeptide(L)'
;MQILKTIHRITKTNSLCSITSIARCTQSRFYAVQQPNAKEVIEKYTEQDGEKILKIINNSNVNELLRYDITKGRANKLLTWRMRNGLLANLNDIFMVDGFGVKATEKFYQSLLQEPKSEDNNAGKPNRLRTAPFITPHIEPEQQMNISSCVSLRIGVNSITWSRLELPPADYNGPCELTHWQHHELAEKKLHINELIHRCLYVNHQIPEADCYLFENPQMAQVSNNPGSVDQQNVNIQKAQVTAIMGYALASRQSRLEQMEEKKTPQNDDKLQPRSLIFYVRRFLTARLFNHLVGTERVSSEETILNMMRTYYNMDATEDYVAQKDDENTQKNGQQANDGNVALKVNVQFPVEQRDMFSKAPRYHREYLGQALLLNLTFIRLVLLQDAESIAKVSRGNKTKNEIEEL
;
A
#
# COMPACT_ATOMS: atom_id res chain seq x y z
N MET A 1 -10.98 -6.29 -74.52
CA MET A 1 -9.67 -6.33 -73.82
C MET A 1 -9.01 -4.94 -73.88
N GLN A 2 -9.57 -3.97 -73.15
CA GLN A 2 -9.14 -2.55 -73.24
C GLN A 2 -9.54 -1.74 -71.99
N ILE A 3 -9.39 -2.31 -70.78
CA ILE A 3 -9.60 -1.57 -69.49
C ILE A 3 -8.36 -1.67 -68.57
N LEU A 4 -7.25 -2.26 -69.02
CA LEU A 4 -6.03 -2.44 -68.21
C LEU A 4 -4.87 -1.49 -68.57
N LYS A 5 -5.11 -0.42 -69.34
CA LYS A 5 -4.05 0.51 -69.80
C LYS A 5 -4.01 1.87 -69.09
N THR A 6 -4.89 2.14 -68.13
CA THR A 6 -4.94 3.47 -67.48
C THR A 6 -4.31 3.51 -66.09
N ILE A 7 -3.93 2.37 -65.48
CA ILE A 7 -3.35 2.33 -64.12
C ILE A 7 -1.86 1.91 -64.13
N HIS A 8 -1.22 1.81 -65.30
CA HIS A 8 0.21 1.47 -65.42
C HIS A 8 1.10 2.67 -65.77
N ARG A 9 0.74 3.88 -65.34
CA ARG A 9 1.49 5.10 -65.67
C ARG A 9 1.82 6.02 -64.49
N ILE A 10 1.87 5.48 -63.27
CA ILE A 10 2.45 6.19 -62.12
C ILE A 10 3.31 5.21 -61.31
N THR A 11 4.36 4.70 -61.92
CA THR A 11 5.51 4.14 -61.20
C THR A 11 6.78 4.40 -62.02
N LYS A 12 7.75 5.03 -61.35
CA LYS A 12 9.10 5.43 -61.80
C LYS A 12 9.21 6.81 -62.47
N THR A 13 9.58 7.81 -61.66
CA THR A 13 10.87 8.52 -61.64
C THR A 13 10.66 9.98 -61.23
N ASN A 14 11.06 10.35 -60.02
CA ASN A 14 12.05 11.42 -59.81
C ASN A 14 12.39 11.54 -58.33
N SER A 15 13.68 11.34 -58.07
CA SER A 15 14.37 11.73 -56.86
C SER A 15 14.51 13.26 -56.77
N LEU A 16 14.72 13.70 -55.53
CA LEU A 16 15.28 14.97 -55.07
C LEU A 16 14.29 16.06 -54.67
N CYS A 17 14.32 16.30 -53.36
CA CYS A 17 14.46 17.59 -52.70
C CYS A 17 13.27 18.02 -51.83
N SER A 18 13.64 18.29 -50.57
CA SER A 18 12.95 19.09 -49.55
C SER A 18 11.90 18.40 -48.68
N ILE A 19 11.93 18.83 -47.40
CA ILE A 19 11.07 18.49 -46.26
C ILE A 19 11.56 17.18 -45.60
N THR A 20 12.33 17.16 -44.50
CA THR A 20 12.30 18.04 -43.33
C THR A 20 13.66 17.95 -42.62
N SER A 21 14.53 18.91 -42.87
CA SER A 21 15.52 19.35 -41.90
C SER A 21 14.86 20.50 -41.15
N ILE A 22 14.55 20.30 -39.87
CA ILE A 22 14.59 21.25 -38.73
C ILE A 22 14.28 20.38 -37.51
N ALA A 23 15.28 19.60 -37.10
CA ALA A 23 15.40 19.07 -35.75
C ALA A 23 16.57 19.80 -35.09
N ARG A 24 16.48 21.13 -35.02
CA ARG A 24 17.33 21.99 -34.20
C ARG A 24 16.56 23.24 -33.81
N CYS A 25 16.67 23.57 -32.53
CA CYS A 25 16.40 24.88 -31.95
C CYS A 25 14.93 25.30 -31.85
N THR A 26 14.34 25.08 -30.67
CA THR A 26 13.63 26.12 -29.91
C THR A 26 13.56 25.66 -28.46
N GLN A 27 14.73 25.70 -27.83
CA GLN A 27 14.81 26.00 -26.41
C GLN A 27 14.49 27.49 -26.28
N SER A 28 13.68 27.86 -25.29
CA SER A 28 13.14 29.18 -24.94
C SER A 28 11.71 29.48 -25.42
N ARG A 29 10.93 30.02 -24.47
CA ARG A 29 9.49 30.40 -24.51
C ARG A 29 8.48 29.29 -24.22
N PHE A 30 8.60 28.67 -23.04
CA PHE A 30 7.38 28.40 -22.27
C PHE A 30 6.90 29.72 -21.66
N TYR A 31 5.67 30.09 -21.99
CA TYR A 31 4.96 31.23 -21.43
C TYR A 31 4.81 31.06 -19.91
N ALA A 32 5.08 32.13 -19.18
CA ALA A 32 4.74 32.28 -17.78
C ALA A 32 3.24 32.07 -17.59
N VAL A 33 2.84 30.90 -17.08
CA VAL A 33 1.55 30.76 -16.42
C VAL A 33 1.70 31.50 -15.08
N GLN A 34 1.28 32.76 -15.04
CA GLN A 34 1.08 33.45 -13.77
C GLN A 34 0.06 32.65 -12.97
N GLN A 35 0.51 32.01 -11.89
CA GLN A 35 -0.40 31.36 -10.96
C GLN A 35 -1.25 32.46 -10.30
N PRO A 36 -2.60 32.37 -10.31
CA PRO A 36 -3.48 33.45 -9.86
C PRO A 36 -3.25 33.86 -8.39
N ASN A 37 -2.68 32.97 -7.57
CA ASN A 37 -2.40 33.22 -6.14
C ASN A 37 -0.92 33.56 -5.85
N ALA A 38 -0.06 33.75 -6.87
CA ALA A 38 1.33 34.15 -6.66
C ALA A 38 1.46 35.58 -6.13
N LYS A 39 0.60 36.48 -6.59
CA LYS A 39 0.56 37.88 -6.11
C LYS A 39 0.16 37.99 -4.64
N GLU A 40 -0.85 37.21 -4.22
CA GLU A 40 -1.33 37.18 -2.82
C GLU A 40 -0.26 36.73 -1.80
N VAL A 41 0.71 35.90 -2.22
CA VAL A 41 1.82 35.49 -1.33
C VAL A 41 2.85 36.60 -1.19
N ILE A 42 3.09 37.37 -2.25
CA ILE A 42 4.13 38.40 -2.28
C ILE A 42 3.66 39.68 -1.59
N GLU A 43 2.37 40.03 -1.72
CA GLU A 43 1.76 41.18 -1.04
C GLU A 43 1.79 41.08 0.49
N LYS A 44 2.07 39.90 1.05
CA LYS A 44 2.24 39.70 2.50
C LYS A 44 3.60 40.16 3.04
N TYR A 45 4.57 40.44 2.18
CA TYR A 45 5.93 40.82 2.59
C TYR A 45 6.17 42.30 2.32
N THR A 46 6.75 42.99 3.31
CA THR A 46 7.16 44.38 3.11
C THR A 46 8.34 44.46 2.13
N GLU A 47 8.60 45.63 1.55
CA GLU A 47 9.76 45.82 0.66
C GLU A 47 11.08 45.43 1.35
N GLN A 48 11.20 45.74 2.65
CA GLN A 48 12.37 45.36 3.47
C GLN A 48 12.50 43.84 3.66
N ASP A 49 11.38 43.13 3.78
CA ASP A 49 11.38 41.66 3.88
C ASP A 49 11.75 41.02 2.54
N GLY A 50 11.27 41.58 1.43
CA GLY A 50 11.59 41.12 0.09
C GLY A 50 13.08 41.24 -0.24
N GLU A 51 13.72 42.36 0.12
CA GLU A 51 15.15 42.55 -0.04
C GLU A 51 15.97 41.56 0.80
N LYS A 52 15.57 41.30 2.04
CA LYS A 52 16.22 40.30 2.91
C LYS A 52 16.13 38.90 2.32
N ILE A 53 14.94 38.50 1.87
CA ILE A 53 14.70 37.19 1.24
C ILE A 53 15.57 37.03 -0.01
N LEU A 54 15.58 38.04 -0.89
CA LEU A 54 16.39 38.01 -2.11
C LEU A 54 17.88 37.95 -1.82
N LYS A 55 18.35 38.71 -0.81
CA LYS A 55 19.76 38.70 -0.40
C LYS A 55 20.20 37.34 0.13
N ILE A 56 19.37 36.65 0.90
CA ILE A 56 19.69 35.31 1.41
C ILE A 56 19.65 34.30 0.24
N ILE A 57 18.60 34.29 -0.56
CA ILE A 57 18.46 33.34 -1.68
C ILE A 57 19.60 33.46 -2.71
N ASN A 58 20.01 34.69 -3.01
CA ASN A 58 21.04 34.97 -4.01
C ASN A 58 22.47 34.77 -3.49
N ASN A 59 22.70 34.75 -2.18
CA ASN A 59 24.04 34.54 -1.62
C ASN A 59 24.24 33.16 -1.00
N SER A 60 23.16 32.42 -0.72
CA SER A 60 23.27 31.12 -0.08
C SER A 60 23.65 29.98 -1.04
N ASN A 61 24.48 29.07 -0.53
CA ASN A 61 24.77 27.77 -1.16
C ASN A 61 23.76 26.70 -0.70
N VAL A 62 23.83 25.48 -1.27
CA VAL A 62 22.87 24.40 -0.95
C VAL A 62 22.88 24.04 0.54
N ASN A 63 24.04 24.05 1.20
CA ASN A 63 24.15 23.69 2.62
C ASN A 63 23.55 24.75 3.53
N GLU A 64 23.71 26.04 3.17
CA GLU A 64 23.09 27.16 3.88
C GLU A 64 21.57 27.22 3.65
N LEU A 65 21.12 26.92 2.42
CA LEU A 65 19.70 26.86 2.11
C LEU A 65 18.99 25.76 2.89
N LEU A 66 19.64 24.62 3.12
CA LEU A 66 19.10 23.50 3.91
C LEU A 66 18.85 23.84 5.39
N ARG A 67 19.35 24.98 5.89
CA ARG A 67 19.00 25.50 7.24
C ARG A 67 17.57 26.05 7.31
N TYR A 68 16.94 26.28 6.16
CA TYR A 68 15.58 26.80 6.02
C TYR A 68 14.60 25.71 5.55
N ASP A 69 13.30 26.02 5.49
CA ASP A 69 12.25 25.09 5.05
C ASP A 69 12.27 24.82 3.53
N ILE A 70 13.31 24.11 3.08
CA ILE A 70 13.52 23.69 1.68
C ILE A 70 14.07 22.26 1.63
N THR A 71 13.62 21.49 0.64
CA THR A 71 14.15 20.14 0.41
C THR A 71 15.44 20.19 -0.42
N LYS A 72 16.35 19.23 -0.22
CA LYS A 72 17.60 19.10 -1.01
C LYS A 72 17.37 19.14 -2.53
N GLY A 73 16.28 18.51 -3.00
CA GLY A 73 15.91 18.53 -4.42
C GLY A 73 15.53 19.92 -4.92
N ARG A 74 14.79 20.71 -4.12
CA ARG A 74 14.41 22.09 -4.48
C ARG A 74 15.59 23.04 -4.41
N ALA A 75 16.47 22.90 -3.42
CA ALA A 75 17.68 23.71 -3.30
C ALA A 75 18.62 23.50 -4.51
N ASN A 76 18.80 22.26 -4.95
CA ASN A 76 19.60 21.95 -6.15
C ASN A 76 18.98 22.52 -7.43
N LYS A 77 17.64 22.47 -7.56
CA LYS A 77 16.93 23.05 -8.71
C LYS A 77 17.04 24.58 -8.73
N LEU A 78 16.94 25.22 -7.57
CA LEU A 78 17.14 26.67 -7.42
C LEU A 78 18.56 27.08 -7.82
N LEU A 79 19.58 26.34 -7.35
CA LEU A 79 20.97 26.60 -7.76
C LEU A 79 21.17 26.41 -9.27
N THR A 80 20.62 25.33 -9.83
CA THR A 80 20.71 25.04 -11.27
C THR A 80 20.03 26.13 -12.10
N TRP A 81 18.88 26.63 -11.64
CA TRP A 81 18.19 27.74 -12.27
C TRP A 81 19.02 29.02 -12.20
N ARG A 82 19.63 29.32 -11.04
CA ARG A 82 20.51 30.49 -10.87
C ARG A 82 21.73 30.47 -11.79
N MET A 83 22.35 29.30 -11.97
CA MET A 83 23.47 29.13 -12.89
C MET A 83 23.08 29.36 -14.37
N ARG A 84 21.82 29.15 -14.74
CA ARG A 84 21.33 29.26 -16.12
C ARG A 84 20.70 30.61 -16.44
N ASN A 85 19.99 31.20 -15.49
CA ASN A 85 19.16 32.39 -15.69
C ASN A 85 19.65 33.62 -14.90
N GLY A 86 20.68 33.47 -14.07
CA GLY A 86 21.19 34.54 -13.21
C GLY A 86 20.53 34.58 -11.82
N LEU A 87 20.83 35.64 -11.06
CA LEU A 87 20.26 35.87 -9.73
C LEU A 87 18.77 36.21 -9.84
N LEU A 88 17.98 35.89 -8.81
CA LEU A 88 16.58 36.29 -8.75
C LEU A 88 16.51 37.82 -8.59
N ALA A 89 15.77 38.49 -9.47
CA ALA A 89 15.58 39.93 -9.45
C ALA A 89 14.38 40.33 -8.58
N ASN A 90 13.36 39.47 -8.51
CA ASN A 90 12.16 39.70 -7.72
C ASN A 90 11.66 38.38 -7.09
N LEU A 91 10.73 38.49 -6.12
CA LEU A 91 10.16 37.32 -5.44
C LEU A 91 9.30 36.43 -6.36
N ASN A 92 8.77 36.94 -7.48
CA ASN A 92 8.03 36.10 -8.44
C ASN A 92 8.94 35.14 -9.19
N ASP A 93 10.23 35.45 -9.34
CA ASP A 93 11.17 34.62 -10.11
C ASP A 93 11.31 33.21 -9.52
N ILE A 94 11.03 33.04 -8.22
CA ILE A 94 11.08 31.71 -7.59
C ILE A 94 10.04 30.75 -8.16
N PHE A 95 8.90 31.25 -8.66
CA PHE A 95 7.88 30.43 -9.28
C PHE A 95 8.27 29.92 -10.67
N MET A 96 9.35 30.49 -11.25
CA MET A 96 9.98 29.97 -12.47
C MET A 96 10.92 28.79 -12.18
N VAL A 97 11.15 28.45 -10.90
CA VAL A 97 11.97 27.33 -10.47
C VAL A 97 11.09 26.10 -10.24
N ASP A 98 11.40 25.02 -10.95
CA ASP A 98 10.64 23.77 -10.87
C ASP A 98 10.51 23.25 -9.44
N GLY A 99 9.27 23.12 -8.98
CA GLY A 99 8.93 22.56 -7.67
C GLY A 99 8.65 23.58 -6.57
N PHE A 100 8.70 24.88 -6.88
CA PHE A 100 8.18 25.95 -6.02
C PHE A 100 6.76 26.33 -6.44
N GLY A 101 5.78 25.93 -5.62
CA GLY A 101 4.40 26.40 -5.72
C GLY A 101 4.05 27.28 -4.52
N VAL A 102 2.92 27.99 -4.61
CA VAL A 102 2.42 28.98 -3.62
C VAL A 102 2.69 28.57 -2.15
N LYS A 103 2.23 27.39 -1.72
CA LYS A 103 2.38 26.90 -0.34
C LYS A 103 3.83 26.59 0.08
N ALA A 104 4.65 26.16 -0.87
CA ALA A 104 6.05 25.85 -0.60
C ALA A 104 6.88 27.14 -0.52
N THR A 105 6.60 28.10 -1.39
CA THR A 105 7.23 29.42 -1.39
C THR A 105 6.89 30.20 -0.12
N GLU A 106 5.62 30.21 0.29
CA GLU A 106 5.19 30.90 1.52
C GLU A 106 5.93 30.39 2.77
N LYS A 107 6.02 29.07 2.94
CA LYS A 107 6.77 28.46 4.04
C LYS A 107 8.26 28.73 3.97
N PHE A 108 8.83 28.68 2.77
CA PHE A 108 10.25 28.95 2.55
C PHE A 108 10.60 30.40 2.87
N TYR A 109 9.80 31.37 2.40
CA TYR A 109 9.98 32.80 2.69
C TYR A 109 9.78 33.13 4.17
N GLN A 110 8.75 32.57 4.80
CA GLN A 110 8.59 32.68 6.26
C GLN A 110 9.80 32.14 7.00
N SER A 111 10.36 31.01 6.56
CA SER A 111 11.55 30.43 7.16
C SER A 111 12.80 31.30 6.96
N LEU A 112 12.92 32.06 5.87
CA LEU A 112 14.06 32.94 5.59
C LEU A 112 14.04 34.25 6.41
N LEU A 113 12.84 34.69 6.83
CA LEU A 113 12.68 35.85 7.70
C LEU A 113 12.83 35.52 9.18
N GLN A 114 12.74 34.24 9.55
CA GLN A 114 13.04 33.73 10.87
C GLN A 114 14.54 33.41 10.96
N GLU A 115 15.17 33.68 12.10
CA GLU A 115 16.60 33.36 12.29
C GLU A 115 16.87 31.87 12.00
N PRO A 116 18.04 31.54 11.40
CA PRO A 116 18.36 30.18 11.02
C PRO A 116 18.25 29.28 12.24
N LYS A 117 17.51 28.17 12.11
CA LYS A 117 17.34 27.19 13.18
C LYS A 117 18.72 26.79 13.69
N SER A 118 19.01 27.06 14.97
CA SER A 118 20.19 26.55 15.65
C SER A 118 20.22 25.03 15.53
N GLU A 119 21.40 24.48 15.22
CA GLU A 119 21.60 23.04 15.00
C GLU A 119 21.19 22.17 16.22
N ASP A 120 21.02 22.78 17.41
CA ASP A 120 20.62 22.10 18.65
C ASP A 120 19.12 21.78 18.79
N ASN A 121 18.24 22.37 17.98
CA ASN A 121 16.80 22.14 18.12
C ASN A 121 16.26 20.91 17.37
N ASN A 122 17.13 20.07 16.81
CA ASN A 122 16.76 18.77 16.25
C ASN A 122 16.59 17.66 17.30
N ALA A 123 16.79 17.94 18.60
CA ALA A 123 16.56 16.98 19.68
C ALA A 123 15.09 16.83 20.11
N GLY A 124 14.17 17.68 19.64
CA GLY A 124 12.80 17.75 20.21
C GLY A 124 11.63 17.54 19.26
N LYS A 125 11.85 17.49 17.94
CA LYS A 125 10.78 17.11 17.00
C LYS A 125 11.17 15.77 16.41
N PRO A 126 10.45 14.66 16.72
CA PRO A 126 10.68 13.44 15.98
C PRO A 126 10.48 13.81 14.54
N ASN A 127 11.57 13.70 13.77
CA ASN A 127 11.51 13.71 12.32
C ASN A 127 10.39 12.71 12.03
N ARG A 128 9.19 13.19 11.68
CA ARG A 128 8.10 12.30 11.30
C ARG A 128 8.61 11.70 10.01
N LEU A 129 9.37 10.61 10.12
CA LEU A 129 9.68 9.73 9.03
C LEU A 129 8.32 9.51 8.42
N ARG A 130 8.13 10.04 7.21
CA ARG A 130 6.88 9.99 6.49
C ARG A 130 6.70 8.55 6.03
N THR A 131 6.49 7.66 7.00
CA THR A 131 6.26 6.24 6.81
C THR A 131 4.85 6.18 6.24
N ALA A 132 4.76 5.83 4.96
CA ALA A 132 3.48 5.61 4.34
C ALA A 132 2.69 4.59 5.16
N PRO A 133 1.38 4.81 5.38
CA PRO A 133 0.57 3.94 6.23
C PRO A 133 0.59 2.50 5.72
N PHE A 134 0.35 1.55 6.63
CA PHE A 134 0.30 0.12 6.30
C PHE A 134 -0.95 -0.24 5.48
N ILE A 135 -2.02 0.54 5.61
CA ILE A 135 -3.31 0.33 4.94
C ILE A 135 -3.85 1.61 4.29
N THR A 136 -4.79 1.45 3.37
CA THR A 136 -5.62 2.51 2.80
C THR A 136 -7.07 2.03 2.65
N PRO A 137 -8.10 2.79 3.06
CA PRO A 137 -8.02 4.05 3.81
C PRO A 137 -7.42 3.85 5.22
N HIS A 138 -7.19 4.96 5.92
CA HIS A 138 -6.78 4.90 7.33
C HIS A 138 -7.94 4.36 8.16
N ILE A 139 -7.64 3.57 9.19
CA ILE A 139 -8.65 3.08 10.13
C ILE A 139 -8.74 4.03 11.32
N GLU A 140 -9.94 4.45 11.69
CA GLU A 140 -10.14 5.26 12.88
C GLU A 140 -9.99 4.41 14.16
N PRO A 141 -9.43 4.96 15.26
CA PRO A 141 -9.19 4.20 16.49
C PRO A 141 -10.45 3.53 17.06
N GLU A 142 -11.60 4.20 16.96
CA GLU A 142 -12.88 3.65 17.39
C GLU A 142 -13.29 2.43 16.57
N GLN A 143 -13.08 2.47 15.25
CA GLN A 143 -13.34 1.31 14.39
C GLN A 143 -12.37 0.18 14.70
N GLN A 144 -11.09 0.51 14.93
CA GLN A 144 -10.04 -0.47 15.24
C GLN A 144 -10.38 -1.29 16.51
N MET A 145 -10.90 -0.64 17.56
CA MET A 145 -11.28 -1.31 18.81
C MET A 145 -12.49 -2.24 18.68
N ASN A 146 -13.36 -1.98 17.69
CA ASN A 146 -14.59 -2.74 17.48
C ASN A 146 -14.42 -3.93 16.52
N ILE A 147 -13.23 -4.12 15.92
CA ILE A 147 -12.98 -5.24 15.01
C ILE A 147 -12.74 -6.51 15.82
N SER A 148 -13.69 -7.44 15.72
CA SER A 148 -13.65 -8.78 16.27
C SER A 148 -13.36 -9.85 15.23
N SER A 149 -13.66 -9.57 13.95
CA SER A 149 -13.47 -10.51 12.85
C SER A 149 -13.02 -9.81 11.57
N CYS A 150 -12.17 -10.47 10.80
CA CYS A 150 -11.64 -9.91 9.56
C CYS A 150 -11.49 -10.98 8.47
N VAL A 151 -11.82 -10.61 7.24
CA VAL A 151 -11.67 -11.47 6.06
C VAL A 151 -10.65 -10.89 5.12
N SER A 152 -9.60 -11.64 4.82
CA SER A 152 -8.62 -11.28 3.79
C SER A 152 -8.96 -11.95 2.47
N LEU A 153 -8.82 -11.22 1.36
CA LEU A 153 -8.99 -11.73 0.01
C LEU A 153 -7.68 -11.64 -0.78
N ARG A 154 -7.33 -12.76 -1.40
CA ARG A 154 -6.25 -12.87 -2.38
C ARG A 154 -6.82 -13.15 -3.76
N ILE A 155 -6.60 -12.20 -4.68
CA ILE A 155 -7.01 -12.32 -6.08
C ILE A 155 -5.85 -12.88 -6.91
N GLY A 156 -6.02 -14.12 -7.36
CA GLY A 156 -5.13 -14.81 -8.31
C GLY A 156 -5.37 -14.35 -9.74
N VAL A 157 -4.79 -15.06 -10.72
CA VAL A 157 -5.04 -14.76 -12.15
C VAL A 157 -6.49 -15.10 -12.50
N ASN A 158 -6.92 -16.31 -12.13
CA ASN A 158 -8.23 -16.86 -12.43
C ASN A 158 -8.92 -17.41 -11.17
N SER A 159 -8.58 -16.89 -9.99
CA SER A 159 -9.05 -17.43 -8.72
C SER A 159 -9.18 -16.37 -7.65
N ILE A 160 -10.03 -16.66 -6.67
CA ILE A 160 -10.22 -15.87 -5.47
C ILE A 160 -9.98 -16.81 -4.30
N THR A 161 -9.19 -16.37 -3.33
CA THR A 161 -8.93 -17.12 -2.10
C THR A 161 -9.19 -16.22 -0.92
N TRP A 162 -9.81 -16.73 0.12
CA TRP A 162 -10.08 -15.95 1.32
C TRP A 162 -9.78 -16.73 2.58
N SER A 163 -9.49 -15.98 3.64
CA SER A 163 -9.37 -16.49 5.00
C SER A 163 -10.15 -15.57 5.94
N ARG A 164 -10.87 -16.15 6.91
CA ARG A 164 -11.55 -15.42 7.98
C ARG A 164 -10.89 -15.74 9.30
N LEU A 165 -10.45 -14.71 9.99
CA LEU A 165 -9.93 -14.79 11.35
C LEU A 165 -10.91 -14.13 12.31
N GLU A 166 -11.17 -14.80 13.42
CA GLU A 166 -11.79 -14.20 14.60
C GLU A 166 -10.71 -13.89 15.63
N LEU A 167 -10.76 -12.68 16.17
CA LEU A 167 -9.88 -12.24 17.22
C LEU A 167 -10.44 -12.72 18.57
N PRO A 168 -9.58 -13.15 19.51
CA PRO A 168 -10.02 -13.45 20.86
C PRO A 168 -10.58 -12.17 21.51
N PRO A 169 -11.53 -12.32 22.47
CA PRO A 169 -12.01 -11.20 23.27
C PRO A 169 -10.87 -10.40 23.91
N ALA A 170 -11.07 -9.09 24.13
CA ALA A 170 -10.03 -8.20 24.65
C ALA A 170 -9.38 -8.73 25.95
N ASP A 171 -10.19 -9.33 26.82
CA ASP A 171 -9.80 -9.86 28.13
C ASP A 171 -9.14 -11.24 28.07
N TYR A 172 -9.14 -11.89 26.90
CA TYR A 172 -8.58 -13.23 26.71
C TYR A 172 -7.32 -13.19 25.85
N ASN A 173 -6.20 -13.66 26.38
CA ASN A 173 -4.94 -13.77 25.64
C ASN A 173 -4.86 -15.11 24.89
N GLY A 174 -5.80 -15.34 23.95
CA GLY A 174 -5.83 -16.52 23.09
C GLY A 174 -5.22 -16.29 21.70
N PRO A 175 -5.02 -17.35 20.89
CA PRO A 175 -4.75 -17.21 19.47
C PRO A 175 -5.98 -16.71 18.69
N CYS A 176 -5.76 -16.16 17.50
CA CYS A 176 -6.85 -15.89 16.55
C CYS A 176 -7.35 -17.20 15.94
N GLU A 177 -8.66 -17.36 15.77
CA GLU A 177 -9.24 -18.59 15.24
C GLU A 177 -9.47 -18.51 13.72
N LEU A 178 -8.95 -19.49 12.98
CA LEU A 178 -9.20 -19.63 11.55
C LEU A 178 -10.53 -20.35 11.29
N THR A 179 -11.60 -19.58 11.21
CA THR A 179 -12.95 -20.11 11.02
C THR A 179 -13.23 -20.56 9.58
N HIS A 180 -12.73 -19.82 8.58
CA HIS A 180 -12.97 -20.12 7.17
C HIS A 180 -11.71 -19.94 6.35
N TRP A 181 -11.44 -20.87 5.44
CA TRP A 181 -10.30 -20.80 4.54
C TRP A 181 -10.61 -21.56 3.25
N GLN A 182 -10.74 -20.84 2.14
CA GLN A 182 -11.23 -21.44 0.90
C GLN A 182 -10.60 -20.82 -0.34
N HIS A 183 -10.47 -21.64 -1.38
CA HIS A 183 -9.99 -21.27 -2.71
C HIS A 183 -11.09 -21.56 -3.74
N HIS A 184 -11.37 -20.58 -4.60
CA HIS A 184 -12.34 -20.72 -5.68
C HIS A 184 -11.73 -20.29 -7.01
N GLU A 185 -11.81 -21.17 -8.00
CA GLU A 185 -11.38 -20.90 -9.37
C GLU A 185 -12.54 -20.30 -10.18
N LEU A 186 -12.30 -19.16 -10.84
CA LEU A 186 -13.33 -18.41 -11.57
C LEU A 186 -13.56 -18.97 -12.99
N ALA A 187 -12.50 -19.30 -13.72
CA ALA A 187 -12.49 -20.07 -14.98
C ALA A 187 -11.09 -20.05 -15.64
N GLU A 188 -10.80 -21.04 -16.48
CA GLU A 188 -9.55 -21.09 -17.27
C GLU A 188 -9.57 -20.24 -18.57
N LYS A 189 -10.76 -19.88 -19.06
CA LYS A 189 -10.96 -19.15 -20.33
C LYS A 189 -11.29 -17.68 -20.10
N LYS A 190 -10.98 -16.82 -21.08
CA LYS A 190 -11.35 -15.39 -21.06
C LYS A 190 -12.87 -15.25 -20.94
N LEU A 191 -13.34 -14.86 -19.77
CA LEU A 191 -14.76 -14.62 -19.50
C LEU A 191 -15.18 -13.24 -20.02
N HIS A 192 -16.39 -13.17 -20.56
CA HIS A 192 -17.07 -11.89 -20.76
C HIS A 192 -17.35 -11.25 -19.39
N ILE A 193 -17.32 -9.91 -19.31
CA ILE A 193 -17.49 -9.17 -18.05
C ILE A 193 -18.77 -9.55 -17.30
N ASN A 194 -19.87 -9.80 -18.01
CA ASN A 194 -21.14 -10.22 -17.40
C ASN A 194 -21.02 -11.57 -16.67
N GLU A 195 -20.36 -12.56 -17.29
CA GLU A 195 -20.14 -13.87 -16.65
C GLU A 195 -19.20 -13.73 -15.45
N LEU A 196 -18.15 -12.90 -15.58
CA LEU A 196 -17.25 -12.60 -14.48
C LEU A 196 -17.99 -12.00 -13.28
N ILE A 197 -18.93 -11.07 -13.52
CA ILE A 197 -19.77 -10.48 -12.47
C ILE A 197 -20.57 -11.58 -11.76
N HIS A 198 -21.26 -12.46 -12.49
CA HIS A 198 -22.04 -13.54 -11.88
C HIS A 198 -21.17 -14.48 -11.03
N ARG A 199 -19.97 -14.83 -11.50
CA ARG A 199 -19.02 -15.67 -10.74
C ARG A 199 -18.53 -14.97 -9.48
N CYS A 200 -18.15 -13.70 -9.58
CA CYS A 200 -17.74 -12.91 -8.42
C CYS A 200 -18.89 -12.76 -7.41
N LEU A 201 -20.13 -12.57 -7.86
CA LEU A 201 -21.29 -12.48 -6.96
C LEU A 201 -21.59 -13.82 -6.27
N TYR A 202 -21.39 -14.95 -6.97
CA TYR A 202 -21.47 -16.27 -6.37
C TYR A 202 -20.40 -16.46 -5.29
N VAL A 203 -19.13 -16.12 -5.57
CA VAL A 203 -18.05 -16.16 -4.58
C VAL A 203 -18.34 -15.23 -3.40
N ASN A 204 -18.84 -14.01 -3.67
CA ASN A 204 -19.26 -13.09 -2.63
C ASN A 204 -20.27 -13.77 -1.69
N HIS A 205 -21.25 -14.52 -2.19
CA HIS A 205 -22.20 -15.23 -1.33
C HIS A 205 -21.55 -16.29 -0.43
N GLN A 206 -20.45 -16.90 -0.86
CA GLN A 206 -19.69 -17.87 -0.05
C GLN A 206 -18.80 -17.21 1.01
N ILE A 207 -18.44 -15.94 0.82
CA ILE A 207 -17.58 -15.23 1.76
C ILE A 207 -18.40 -14.83 3.01
N PRO A 208 -18.00 -15.30 4.21
CA PRO A 208 -18.70 -14.99 5.45
C PRO A 208 -18.73 -13.49 5.77
N GLU A 209 -19.68 -13.11 6.63
CA GLU A 209 -19.72 -11.75 7.20
C GLU A 209 -18.57 -11.52 8.19
N ALA A 210 -18.05 -10.30 8.19
CA ALA A 210 -16.96 -9.86 9.05
C ALA A 210 -16.97 -8.34 9.21
N ASP A 211 -16.28 -7.85 10.24
CA ASP A 211 -16.23 -6.42 10.56
C ASP A 211 -15.38 -5.63 9.55
N CYS A 212 -14.43 -6.30 8.88
CA CYS A 212 -13.69 -5.71 7.77
C CYS A 212 -13.20 -6.74 6.73
N TYR A 213 -12.97 -6.24 5.52
CA TYR A 213 -12.49 -6.98 4.36
C TYR A 213 -11.17 -6.40 3.87
N LEU A 214 -10.16 -7.24 3.71
CA LEU A 214 -8.80 -6.85 3.39
C LEU A 214 -8.41 -7.32 2.00
N PHE A 215 -7.87 -6.41 1.21
CA PHE A 215 -7.24 -6.70 -0.06
C PHE A 215 -5.76 -6.37 0.02
N GLU A 216 -4.93 -7.04 -0.77
CA GLU A 216 -3.60 -6.50 -1.04
C GLU A 216 -3.71 -5.38 -2.07
N ASN A 217 -3.05 -4.25 -1.81
CA ASN A 217 -3.02 -3.11 -2.73
C ASN A 217 -2.45 -3.57 -4.09
N PRO A 218 -3.24 -3.48 -5.19
CA PRO A 218 -2.81 -3.97 -6.50
C PRO A 218 -1.56 -3.24 -6.98
N GLN A 219 -0.78 -3.89 -7.83
CA GLN A 219 0.26 -3.19 -8.57
C GLN A 219 -0.44 -2.20 -9.51
N MET A 220 -0.45 -0.92 -9.14
CA MET A 220 -0.74 0.14 -10.09
C MET A 220 0.40 0.14 -11.10
N ALA A 221 0.24 -0.61 -12.19
CA ALA A 221 0.99 -0.33 -13.39
C ALA A 221 0.56 1.08 -13.79
N GLN A 222 1.38 2.08 -13.44
CA GLN A 222 1.41 3.30 -14.22
C GLN A 222 1.55 2.86 -15.68
N VAL A 223 0.90 3.57 -16.60
CA VAL A 223 1.15 3.39 -18.03
C VAL A 223 2.62 3.73 -18.26
N SER A 224 3.51 2.76 -18.02
CA SER A 224 4.91 2.89 -18.35
C SER A 224 4.93 2.86 -19.87
N ASN A 225 5.70 3.78 -20.46
CA ASN A 225 5.94 3.81 -21.91
C ASN A 225 6.53 2.50 -22.45
N ASN A 226 6.87 1.57 -21.56
CA ASN A 226 7.15 0.18 -21.87
C ASN A 226 6.09 -0.68 -21.15
N PRO A 227 4.93 -0.91 -21.77
CA PRO A 227 3.96 -1.81 -21.17
C PRO A 227 4.57 -3.21 -21.30
N GLY A 228 4.53 -4.02 -20.24
CA GLY A 228 5.00 -5.40 -20.31
C GLY A 228 4.27 -6.20 -21.41
N SER A 229 4.56 -7.50 -21.53
CA SER A 229 3.86 -8.38 -22.48
C SER A 229 2.33 -8.15 -22.45
N VAL A 230 1.68 -8.23 -23.61
CA VAL A 230 0.22 -8.11 -23.77
C VAL A 230 -0.51 -9.06 -22.80
N ASP A 231 0.05 -10.24 -22.56
CA ASP A 231 -0.50 -11.21 -21.61
C ASP A 231 -0.46 -10.69 -20.17
N GLN A 232 0.64 -10.04 -19.76
CA GLN A 232 0.76 -9.46 -18.44
C GLN A 232 -0.23 -8.31 -18.23
N GLN A 233 -0.47 -7.51 -19.27
CA GLN A 233 -1.48 -6.45 -19.24
C GLN A 233 -2.88 -7.05 -19.07
N ASN A 234 -3.22 -8.09 -19.84
CA ASN A 234 -4.50 -8.78 -19.73
C ASN A 234 -4.73 -9.35 -18.33
N VAL A 235 -3.72 -9.99 -17.74
CA VAL A 235 -3.78 -10.51 -16.37
C VAL A 235 -4.01 -9.37 -15.36
N ASN A 236 -3.33 -8.24 -15.51
CA ASN A 236 -3.51 -7.09 -14.63
C ASN A 236 -4.91 -6.48 -14.74
N ILE A 237 -5.44 -6.38 -15.96
CA ILE A 237 -6.81 -5.90 -16.22
C ILE A 237 -7.82 -6.84 -15.58
N GLN A 238 -7.71 -8.15 -15.78
CA GLN A 238 -8.61 -9.13 -15.17
C GLN A 238 -8.55 -9.08 -13.64
N LYS A 239 -7.35 -9.02 -13.04
CA LYS A 239 -7.20 -8.85 -11.59
C LYS A 239 -7.84 -7.57 -11.09
N ALA A 240 -7.70 -6.46 -11.81
CA ALA A 240 -8.32 -5.19 -11.47
C ALA A 240 -9.86 -5.28 -11.55
N GLN A 241 -10.40 -5.92 -12.58
CA GLN A 241 -11.84 -6.17 -12.73
C GLN A 241 -12.39 -7.01 -11.57
N VAL A 242 -11.76 -8.14 -11.25
CA VAL A 242 -12.17 -8.98 -10.11
C VAL A 242 -12.08 -8.21 -8.80
N THR A 243 -10.98 -7.49 -8.57
CA THR A 243 -10.80 -6.67 -7.36
C THR A 243 -11.88 -5.59 -7.25
N ALA A 244 -12.24 -4.93 -8.34
CA ALA A 244 -13.27 -3.89 -8.35
C ALA A 244 -14.67 -4.48 -8.10
N ILE A 245 -15.03 -5.58 -8.77
CA ILE A 245 -16.34 -6.24 -8.60
C ILE A 245 -16.47 -6.76 -7.15
N MET A 246 -15.46 -7.47 -6.65
CA MET A 246 -15.46 -7.99 -5.28
C MET A 246 -15.44 -6.87 -4.26
N GLY A 247 -14.64 -5.83 -4.48
CA GLY A 247 -14.60 -4.65 -3.62
C GLY A 247 -15.97 -3.97 -3.54
N TYR A 248 -16.63 -3.74 -4.67
CA TYR A 248 -17.97 -3.18 -4.67
C TYR A 248 -18.99 -4.11 -3.99
N ALA A 249 -18.98 -5.41 -4.31
CA ALA A 249 -19.93 -6.38 -3.76
C ALA A 249 -19.81 -6.48 -2.23
N LEU A 250 -18.59 -6.47 -1.69
CA LEU A 250 -18.36 -6.48 -0.24
C LEU A 250 -18.70 -5.14 0.41
N ALA A 251 -18.35 -4.01 -0.22
CA ALA A 251 -18.68 -2.68 0.30
C ALA A 251 -20.20 -2.48 0.39
N SER A 252 -20.94 -3.03 -0.58
CA SER A 252 -22.42 -2.94 -0.60
C SER A 252 -23.09 -3.64 0.60
N ARG A 253 -22.37 -4.55 1.30
CA ARG A 253 -22.87 -5.14 2.55
C ARG A 253 -23.01 -4.08 3.64
N GLN A 254 -22.19 -3.04 3.63
CA GLN A 254 -22.25 -1.95 4.60
C GLN A 254 -23.58 -1.20 4.52
N SER A 255 -24.00 -0.83 3.30
CA SER A 255 -25.25 -0.11 3.09
C SER A 255 -26.47 -0.93 3.57
N ARG A 256 -26.36 -2.26 3.56
CA ARG A 256 -27.40 -3.14 4.12
C ARG A 256 -27.42 -3.08 5.66
N LEU A 257 -26.26 -3.00 6.31
CA LEU A 257 -26.16 -2.87 7.76
C LEU A 257 -26.69 -1.52 8.24
N GLU A 258 -26.30 -0.43 7.59
CA GLU A 258 -26.76 0.93 7.91
C GLU A 258 -28.29 1.06 7.79
N GLN A 259 -28.89 0.51 6.73
CA GLN A 259 -30.36 0.48 6.56
C GLN A 259 -31.10 -0.36 7.62
N MET A 260 -30.44 -1.32 8.25
CA MET A 260 -31.03 -2.11 9.35
C MET A 260 -30.91 -1.40 10.70
N GLU A 261 -29.84 -0.63 10.91
CA GLU A 261 -29.63 0.16 12.14
C GLU A 261 -30.52 1.41 12.19
N GLU A 262 -30.72 2.09 11.06
CA GLU A 262 -31.64 3.25 10.97
C GLU A 262 -33.09 2.89 11.31
N LYS A 263 -33.51 1.63 11.08
CA LYS A 263 -34.85 1.16 11.47
C LYS A 263 -35.03 0.94 12.97
N LYS A 264 -33.94 0.92 13.76
CA LYS A 264 -33.98 0.63 15.20
C LYS A 264 -33.83 1.87 16.09
N THR A 265 -33.42 3.02 15.55
CA THR A 265 -33.12 4.20 16.38
C THR A 265 -33.66 5.48 15.74
N PRO A 266 -34.66 6.15 16.34
CA PRO A 266 -35.09 7.47 15.88
C PRO A 266 -34.07 8.52 16.34
N GLN A 267 -33.54 9.27 15.36
CA GLN A 267 -32.93 10.60 15.48
C GLN A 267 -31.96 10.84 16.66
N ASN A 268 -30.67 10.74 16.35
CA ASN A 268 -29.70 11.74 16.82
C ASN A 268 -28.90 12.21 15.61
N ASP A 269 -28.90 13.53 15.37
CA ASP A 269 -28.22 14.25 14.28
C ASP A 269 -26.69 14.26 14.39
N ASP A 270 -26.08 13.23 14.99
CA ASP A 270 -24.64 13.05 14.88
C ASP A 270 -24.35 12.43 13.52
N LYS A 271 -23.67 13.20 12.65
CA LYS A 271 -23.19 12.75 11.34
C LYS A 271 -22.33 11.51 11.53
N LEU A 272 -22.95 10.32 11.44
CA LEU A 272 -22.24 9.05 11.41
C LEU A 272 -21.30 9.12 10.21
N GLN A 273 -20.00 9.27 10.46
CA GLN A 273 -19.04 9.23 9.38
C GLN A 273 -19.07 7.83 8.75
N PRO A 274 -19.06 7.72 7.42
CA PRO A 274 -19.10 6.43 6.76
C PRO A 274 -17.87 5.62 7.18
N ARG A 275 -18.09 4.55 7.94
CA ARG A 275 -17.05 3.59 8.29
C ARG A 275 -16.57 2.93 7.00
N SER A 276 -15.30 2.57 6.88
CA SER A 276 -14.85 1.82 5.70
C SER A 276 -14.82 0.35 6.06
N LEU A 277 -15.64 -0.49 5.42
CA LEU A 277 -15.51 -1.94 5.57
C LEU A 277 -14.30 -2.52 4.82
N ILE A 278 -13.78 -1.82 3.81
CA ILE A 278 -12.74 -2.32 2.92
C ILE A 278 -11.42 -1.60 3.14
N PHE A 279 -10.35 -2.39 3.31
CA PHE A 279 -8.99 -1.89 3.45
C PHE A 279 -8.03 -2.57 2.48
N TYR A 280 -7.05 -1.81 2.01
CA TYR A 280 -5.98 -2.27 1.14
C TYR A 280 -4.66 -2.26 1.90
N VAL A 281 -4.13 -3.44 2.20
CA VAL A 281 -2.82 -3.60 2.82
C VAL A 281 -1.74 -3.30 1.79
N ARG A 282 -0.74 -2.52 2.19
CA ARG A 282 0.36 -2.11 1.33
C ARG A 282 1.06 -3.31 0.69
N ARG A 283 1.32 -3.20 -0.62
CA ARG A 283 2.00 -4.24 -1.39
C ARG A 283 3.33 -4.66 -0.76
N PHE A 284 3.58 -5.97 -0.74
CA PHE A 284 4.78 -6.61 -0.16
C PHE A 284 4.95 -6.44 1.35
N LEU A 285 4.00 -5.82 2.06
CA LEU A 285 4.10 -5.69 3.50
C LEU A 285 4.07 -7.07 4.17
N THR A 286 3.14 -7.92 3.77
CA THR A 286 3.04 -9.33 4.20
C THR A 286 4.33 -10.09 3.92
N ALA A 287 4.85 -10.00 2.70
CA ALA A 287 6.08 -10.71 2.34
C ALA A 287 7.30 -10.22 3.16
N ARG A 288 7.36 -8.93 3.52
CA ARG A 288 8.43 -8.43 4.41
C ARG A 288 8.27 -8.90 5.84
N LEU A 289 7.04 -8.87 6.36
CA LEU A 289 6.77 -9.27 7.74
C LEU A 289 7.15 -10.72 8.01
N PHE A 290 6.88 -11.61 7.05
CA PHE A 290 7.14 -13.04 7.17
C PHE A 290 8.43 -13.50 6.45
N ASN A 291 9.32 -12.56 6.08
CA ASN A 291 10.58 -12.86 5.38
C ASN A 291 10.44 -13.67 4.08
N HIS A 292 9.32 -13.49 3.37
CA HIS A 292 9.08 -14.08 2.05
C HIS A 292 9.49 -13.18 0.89
N LEU A 293 10.19 -12.07 1.15
CA LEU A 293 10.66 -11.17 0.11
C LEU A 293 12.16 -11.35 -0.10
N VAL A 294 12.55 -11.97 -1.22
CA VAL A 294 13.96 -12.12 -1.63
C VAL A 294 14.20 -11.25 -2.86
N GLY A 295 15.01 -10.19 -2.70
CA GLY A 295 15.16 -9.16 -3.72
C GLY A 295 13.85 -8.45 -4.02
N THR A 296 13.30 -8.64 -5.22
CA THR A 296 11.98 -8.10 -5.63
C THR A 296 10.88 -9.16 -5.70
N GLU A 297 11.21 -10.42 -5.42
CA GLU A 297 10.35 -11.57 -5.63
C GLU A 297 9.80 -12.14 -4.32
N ARG A 298 8.59 -12.72 -4.41
CA ARG A 298 7.98 -13.45 -3.32
C ARG A 298 8.38 -14.91 -3.39
N VAL A 299 8.83 -15.45 -2.27
CA VAL A 299 9.02 -16.89 -2.11
C VAL A 299 7.75 -17.54 -1.54
N SER A 300 7.72 -18.86 -1.59
CA SER A 300 6.64 -19.70 -1.07
C SER A 300 6.37 -19.42 0.41
N SER A 301 5.09 -19.39 0.75
CA SER A 301 4.63 -19.22 2.14
C SER A 301 4.30 -20.54 2.83
N GLU A 302 4.31 -21.65 2.10
CA GLU A 302 3.87 -22.97 2.54
C GLU A 302 4.55 -23.43 3.83
N GLU A 303 5.88 -23.35 3.89
CA GLU A 303 6.64 -23.79 5.07
C GLU A 303 6.31 -22.97 6.32
N THR A 304 6.09 -21.65 6.17
CA THR A 304 5.67 -20.79 7.27
C THR A 304 4.31 -21.19 7.81
N ILE A 305 3.38 -21.54 6.93
CA ILE A 305 2.04 -22.01 7.31
C ILE A 305 2.12 -23.36 8.04
N LEU A 306 2.90 -24.31 7.52
CA LEU A 306 3.12 -25.61 8.15
C LEU A 306 3.73 -25.47 9.55
N ASN A 307 4.68 -24.55 9.73
CA ASN A 307 5.26 -24.28 11.04
C ASN A 307 4.28 -23.61 12.00
N MET A 308 3.38 -22.75 11.52
CA MET A 308 2.30 -22.20 12.36
C MET A 308 1.34 -23.32 12.83
N MET A 309 1.04 -24.31 11.99
CA MET A 309 0.17 -25.45 12.35
C MET A 309 0.79 -26.43 13.36
N ARG A 310 2.12 -26.44 13.52
CA ARG A 310 2.87 -27.33 14.44
C ARG A 310 3.06 -26.74 15.85
N THR A 311 2.43 -25.62 16.14
CA THR A 311 2.53 -24.96 17.46
C THR A 311 1.71 -25.70 18.51
N TYR A 312 2.11 -25.61 19.79
CA TYR A 312 1.56 -26.44 20.87
C TYR A 312 0.03 -26.31 21.04
N TYR A 313 -0.53 -25.10 20.93
CA TYR A 313 -1.98 -24.86 21.00
C TYR A 313 -2.76 -25.38 19.77
N ASN A 314 -2.06 -25.81 18.72
CA ASN A 314 -2.63 -26.55 17.60
C ASN A 314 -2.45 -28.08 17.75
N MET A 315 -1.59 -28.52 18.67
CA MET A 315 -1.36 -29.94 18.96
C MET A 315 -2.40 -30.50 19.93
N ASP A 316 -2.79 -29.74 20.97
CA ASP A 316 -3.78 -30.17 21.98
C ASP A 316 -5.16 -30.48 21.36
N ALA A 317 -5.57 -29.74 20.33
CA ALA A 317 -6.81 -30.02 19.56
C ALA A 317 -6.76 -31.35 18.75
N THR A 318 -5.62 -32.04 18.77
CA THR A 318 -5.40 -33.33 18.09
C THR A 318 -5.40 -34.49 19.09
N GLU A 319 -5.15 -34.23 20.39
CA GLU A 319 -5.14 -35.28 21.42
C GLU A 319 -6.55 -35.80 21.76
N ASP A 320 -7.59 -34.98 21.57
CA ASP A 320 -9.00 -35.40 21.73
C ASP A 320 -9.44 -36.47 20.70
N TYR A 321 -8.69 -36.68 19.61
CA TYR A 321 -8.97 -37.73 18.62
C TYR A 321 -8.15 -39.02 18.81
N VAL A 322 -7.09 -38.98 19.61
CA VAL A 322 -6.21 -40.15 19.84
C VAL A 322 -6.51 -40.84 21.18
N ALA A 323 -7.20 -40.16 22.11
CA ALA A 323 -7.58 -40.69 23.42
C ALA A 323 -8.73 -41.72 23.41
N GLN A 324 -8.87 -42.53 22.34
CA GLN A 324 -9.75 -43.71 22.32
C GLN A 324 -9.07 -45.01 21.90
N LYS A 325 -7.74 -45.05 21.81
CA LYS A 325 -7.02 -46.33 21.77
C LYS A 325 -5.76 -46.29 22.63
N ASP A 326 -5.79 -47.17 23.62
CA ASP A 326 -4.67 -47.86 24.24
C ASP A 326 -3.97 -47.15 25.43
N ASP A 327 -4.45 -47.55 26.62
CA ASP A 327 -3.75 -47.93 27.85
C ASP A 327 -2.44 -47.24 28.30
N GLU A 328 -2.56 -46.75 29.55
CA GLU A 328 -1.62 -46.71 30.67
C GLU A 328 -0.09 -46.80 30.42
N ASN A 329 0.59 -45.84 31.04
CA ASN A 329 2.05 -45.68 31.23
C ASN A 329 2.84 -45.07 30.08
N THR A 330 2.99 -43.74 30.09
CA THR A 330 4.33 -43.12 30.07
C THR A 330 4.29 -41.77 30.78
N GLN A 331 5.25 -41.61 31.70
CA GLN A 331 5.37 -40.51 32.64
C GLN A 331 5.59 -39.15 31.97
N LYS A 332 4.90 -38.17 32.54
CA LYS A 332 5.02 -36.73 32.33
C LYS A 332 6.48 -36.26 32.44
N ASN A 333 7.05 -35.81 31.33
CA ASN A 333 8.13 -34.82 31.33
C ASN A 333 7.57 -33.51 30.78
N GLY A 334 6.80 -32.83 31.62
CA GLY A 334 6.43 -31.44 31.38
C GLY A 334 7.65 -30.57 31.62
N GLN A 335 8.44 -30.33 30.58
CA GLN A 335 9.27 -29.13 30.53
C GLN A 335 8.32 -27.95 30.38
N GLN A 336 7.94 -27.39 31.53
CA GLN A 336 7.39 -26.04 31.63
C GLN A 336 8.42 -25.09 31.01
N ALA A 337 8.19 -24.72 29.75
CA ALA A 337 8.78 -23.54 29.17
C ALA A 337 8.16 -22.33 29.90
N ASN A 338 8.84 -21.91 30.94
CA ASN A 338 8.86 -20.52 31.39
C ASN A 338 9.32 -19.67 30.19
N ASP A 339 8.40 -19.21 29.37
CA ASP A 339 8.67 -18.16 28.39
C ASP A 339 7.59 -17.08 28.52
N GLY A 340 8.04 -15.89 28.89
CA GLY A 340 7.21 -14.83 29.43
C GLY A 340 6.11 -14.39 28.48
N ASN A 341 4.89 -14.31 28.99
CA ASN A 341 3.78 -13.50 28.48
C ASN A 341 3.74 -13.37 26.94
N VAL A 342 3.83 -14.50 26.22
CA VAL A 342 3.78 -14.51 24.76
C VAL A 342 2.38 -14.03 24.38
N ALA A 343 2.30 -12.90 23.67
CA ALA A 343 1.04 -12.36 23.19
C ALA A 343 0.43 -13.32 22.14
N LEU A 344 -0.30 -14.34 22.60
CA LEU A 344 -0.87 -15.39 21.75
C LEU A 344 -1.82 -14.82 20.69
N LYS A 345 -2.34 -13.61 20.89
CA LYS A 345 -3.17 -12.87 19.91
C LYS A 345 -2.51 -12.72 18.54
N VAL A 346 -1.18 -12.82 18.47
CA VAL A 346 -0.36 -12.73 17.26
C VAL A 346 -0.36 -14.05 16.46
N ASN A 347 -0.81 -15.15 17.07
CA ASN A 347 -0.82 -16.50 16.54
C ASN A 347 -2.20 -16.91 15.99
N VAL A 348 -2.23 -18.05 15.28
CA VAL A 348 -3.44 -18.61 14.69
C VAL A 348 -3.67 -20.04 15.15
N GLN A 349 -4.89 -20.31 15.59
CA GLN A 349 -5.41 -21.65 15.78
C GLN A 349 -6.03 -22.16 14.48
N PHE A 350 -5.65 -23.37 14.10
CA PHE A 350 -6.09 -24.05 12.90
C PHE A 350 -6.99 -25.24 13.28
N PRO A 351 -8.31 -25.14 13.08
CA PRO A 351 -9.21 -26.27 13.26
C PRO A 351 -8.76 -27.49 12.45
N VAL A 352 -9.06 -28.70 12.96
CA VAL A 352 -8.68 -29.98 12.33
C VAL A 352 -9.11 -30.03 10.87
N GLU A 353 -10.34 -29.61 10.56
CA GLU A 353 -10.88 -29.57 9.21
C GLU A 353 -10.06 -28.68 8.27
N GLN A 354 -9.62 -27.51 8.75
CA GLN A 354 -8.81 -26.57 7.96
C GLN A 354 -7.40 -27.12 7.71
N ARG A 355 -6.82 -27.83 8.69
CA ARG A 355 -5.52 -28.51 8.54
C ARG A 355 -5.59 -29.64 7.52
N ASP A 356 -6.62 -30.48 7.63
CA ASP A 356 -6.85 -31.58 6.70
C ASP A 356 -7.10 -31.08 5.27
N MET A 357 -7.96 -30.07 5.11
CA MET A 357 -8.19 -29.40 3.83
C MET A 357 -6.89 -28.86 3.22
N PHE A 358 -6.09 -28.13 4.01
CA PHE A 358 -4.82 -27.58 3.54
C PHE A 358 -3.86 -28.70 3.11
N SER A 359 -3.74 -29.77 3.90
CA SER A 359 -2.83 -30.89 3.60
C SER A 359 -3.18 -31.61 2.28
N LYS A 360 -4.48 -31.75 1.98
CA LYS A 360 -5.00 -32.41 0.77
C LYS A 360 -4.99 -31.51 -0.45
N ALA A 361 -4.96 -30.19 -0.26
CA ALA A 361 -4.96 -29.22 -1.35
C ALA A 361 -3.66 -29.30 -2.18
N PRO A 362 -3.73 -29.10 -3.51
CA PRO A 362 -2.54 -29.06 -4.36
C PRO A 362 -1.65 -27.86 -4.00
N ARG A 363 -0.35 -27.98 -4.29
CA ARG A 363 0.67 -27.01 -3.87
C ARG A 363 0.33 -25.57 -4.25
N TYR A 364 -0.16 -25.33 -5.47
CA TYR A 364 -0.52 -23.98 -5.90
C TYR A 364 -1.72 -23.39 -5.15
N HIS A 365 -2.69 -24.21 -4.73
CA HIS A 365 -3.79 -23.78 -3.86
C HIS A 365 -3.26 -23.43 -2.47
N ARG A 366 -2.37 -24.25 -1.91
CA ARG A 366 -1.73 -24.00 -0.61
C ARG A 366 -1.01 -22.66 -0.58
N GLU A 367 -0.34 -22.26 -1.67
CA GLU A 367 0.26 -20.93 -1.77
C GLU A 367 -0.75 -19.79 -1.69
N TYR A 368 -1.88 -19.89 -2.40
CA TYR A 368 -2.91 -18.87 -2.34
C TYR A 368 -3.58 -18.81 -0.97
N LEU A 369 -3.84 -19.97 -0.37
CA LEU A 369 -4.38 -20.11 0.98
C LEU A 369 -3.45 -19.44 1.99
N GLY A 370 -2.16 -19.77 1.94
CA GLY A 370 -1.13 -19.13 2.77
C GLY A 370 -1.07 -17.62 2.59
N GLN A 371 -1.08 -17.13 1.34
CA GLN A 371 -1.08 -15.69 1.06
C GLN A 371 -2.30 -14.95 1.62
N ALA A 372 -3.50 -15.55 1.53
CA ALA A 372 -4.69 -14.96 2.14
C ALA A 372 -4.54 -14.90 3.66
N LEU A 373 -4.17 -16.01 4.31
CA LEU A 373 -4.02 -16.06 5.77
C LEU A 373 -2.98 -15.05 6.28
N LEU A 374 -1.80 -15.00 5.64
CA LEU A 374 -0.74 -14.09 6.05
C LEU A 374 -1.10 -12.62 5.81
N LEU A 375 -1.89 -12.32 4.78
CA LEU A 375 -2.44 -10.97 4.56
C LEU A 375 -3.29 -10.56 5.76
N ASN A 376 -4.12 -11.47 6.26
CA ASN A 376 -4.95 -11.24 7.43
C ASN A 376 -4.12 -11.02 8.69
N LEU A 377 -3.15 -11.90 8.96
CA LEU A 377 -2.25 -11.77 10.10
C LEU A 377 -1.39 -10.49 10.04
N THR A 378 -1.01 -10.05 8.84
CA THR A 378 -0.27 -8.79 8.67
C THR A 378 -1.09 -7.61 9.17
N PHE A 379 -2.38 -7.58 8.84
CA PHE A 379 -3.30 -6.54 9.30
C PHE A 379 -3.48 -6.59 10.82
N ILE A 380 -3.75 -7.78 11.37
CA ILE A 380 -3.90 -7.95 12.83
C ILE A 380 -2.65 -7.47 13.57
N ARG A 381 -1.46 -7.93 13.18
CA ARG A 381 -0.21 -7.60 13.88
C ARG A 381 0.16 -6.13 13.76
N LEU A 382 0.10 -5.56 12.55
CA LEU A 382 0.62 -4.20 12.30
C LEU A 382 -0.41 -3.11 12.57
N VAL A 383 -1.69 -3.40 12.37
CA VAL A 383 -2.76 -2.39 12.45
C VAL A 383 -3.56 -2.56 13.73
N LEU A 384 -4.11 -3.75 14.01
CA LEU A 384 -5.00 -3.93 15.16
C LEU A 384 -4.24 -3.99 16.49
N LEU A 385 -3.21 -4.84 16.58
CA LEU A 385 -2.41 -5.06 17.78
C LEU A 385 -1.23 -4.09 17.89
N GLN A 386 -0.83 -3.46 16.78
CA GLN A 386 0.35 -2.58 16.68
C GLN A 386 1.60 -3.19 17.32
N ASP A 387 1.83 -4.48 17.04
CA ASP A 387 2.94 -5.25 17.59
C ASP A 387 4.29 -4.62 17.24
N ALA A 388 5.04 -4.22 18.27
CA ALA A 388 6.30 -3.51 18.13
C ALA A 388 7.35 -4.32 17.35
N GLU A 389 7.41 -5.64 17.55
CA GLU A 389 8.37 -6.51 16.86
C GLU A 389 8.04 -6.60 15.36
N SER A 390 6.77 -6.84 15.03
CA SER A 390 6.28 -6.84 13.65
C SER A 390 6.51 -5.50 12.95
N ILE A 391 6.22 -4.39 13.62
CA ILE A 391 6.46 -3.04 13.09
C ILE A 391 7.95 -2.80 12.84
N ALA A 392 8.83 -3.23 13.75
CA ALA A 392 10.28 -3.11 13.60
C ALA A 392 10.79 -3.88 12.38
N LYS A 393 10.28 -5.10 12.11
CA LYS A 393 10.65 -5.92 10.94
C LYS A 393 10.35 -5.22 9.60
N VAL A 394 9.25 -4.45 9.53
CA VAL A 394 8.81 -3.81 8.28
C VAL A 394 9.23 -2.33 8.16
N SER A 395 9.62 -1.70 9.26
CA SER A 395 10.05 -0.30 9.31
C SER A 395 11.54 -0.20 8.98
N ARG A 396 11.86 0.49 7.88
CA ARG A 396 13.24 0.62 7.35
C ARG A 396 14.21 1.45 8.23
N GLY A 397 13.88 1.71 9.50
CA GLY A 397 14.57 2.67 10.36
C GLY A 397 15.56 2.10 11.38
N ASN A 398 15.55 0.79 11.68
CA ASN A 398 16.35 0.24 12.79
C ASN A 398 17.62 -0.52 12.38
N LYS A 399 17.92 -0.64 11.08
CA LYS A 399 19.12 -1.37 10.62
C LYS A 399 20.44 -0.57 10.75
N THR A 400 20.41 0.70 11.16
CA THR A 400 21.62 1.55 11.19
C THR A 400 22.14 1.93 12.58
N LYS A 401 21.60 1.37 13.67
CA LYS A 401 22.11 1.66 15.02
C LYS A 401 22.89 0.53 15.68
N ASN A 402 22.69 -0.73 15.28
CA ASN A 402 23.34 -1.86 15.96
C ASN A 402 24.58 -2.42 15.22
N GLU A 403 24.95 -1.86 14.07
CA GLU A 403 26.14 -2.30 13.30
C GLU A 403 27.33 -1.32 13.43
N ILE A 404 27.27 -0.33 14.33
CA ILE A 404 28.36 0.63 14.57
C ILE A 404 28.98 0.48 15.97
N GLU A 405 28.46 -0.42 16.83
CA GLU A 405 29.06 -0.70 18.15
C GLU A 405 29.93 -1.97 18.19
N GLU A 406 30.16 -2.65 17.05
CA GLU A 406 31.05 -3.83 16.96
C GLU A 406 32.16 -3.73 15.89
N LEU A 407 32.60 -2.50 15.58
CA LEU A 407 33.89 -2.24 14.92
C LEU A 407 34.58 -1.06 15.61
#